data_AF-X1JP24-F1
#
_entry.id   AF-X1JP24-F1
#
_cell.length_a   1.000
_cell.length_b   1.000
_cell.length_c   1.000
_cell.angle_alpha   90.00
_cell.angle_beta   90.00
_cell.angle_gamma   90.00
#
_symmetry.space_group_name_H-M   'P 1'
#
loop_
_entity.id
_entity.type
_entity.pdbx_description
1 polymer ?
#
loop_
_entity_poly.entity_id
_entity_poly.type
_entity_poly.pdbx_seq_one_letter_code
_entity_poly.pdbx_strand_id
1 'polypeptide(L)'
;EKEPNIPQTLFDKLSSHYRQKPTAEELLYYIYAAFYSNIYRETYAEFLKIDFPRVPFTADYDLFGKLGKLGKELVDLHLLKSPALNPPVAKYQGSGDNDRIEKITYKEDEQRIY
;
A
#
# COMPACT_ATOMS: atom_id res chain seq x y z
N GLU A 1 8.14 -24.31 -5.71
CA GLU A 1 8.49 -22.94 -6.16
C GLU A 1 7.37 -21.99 -5.75
N LYS A 2 7.61 -20.67 -5.70
CA LYS A 2 6.54 -19.68 -5.47
C LYS A 2 6.04 -19.16 -6.81
N GLU A 3 4.74 -19.18 -7.02
CA GLU A 3 4.10 -18.72 -8.26
C GLU A 3 3.21 -17.48 -8.00
N PRO A 4 3.14 -16.51 -8.94
CA PRO A 4 2.23 -15.38 -8.82
C PRO A 4 0.75 -15.80 -8.84
N ASN A 5 -0.05 -15.32 -7.90
CA ASN A 5 -1.50 -15.54 -7.87
C ASN A 5 -2.24 -14.55 -8.79
N ILE A 6 -1.89 -14.52 -10.07
CA ILE A 6 -2.49 -13.64 -11.08
C ILE A 6 -2.79 -14.46 -12.34
N PRO A 7 -4.02 -14.42 -12.89
CA PRO A 7 -4.36 -15.17 -14.09
C PRO A 7 -3.49 -14.77 -15.29
N GLN A 8 -3.00 -15.77 -16.04
CA GLN A 8 -2.20 -15.54 -17.25
C GLN A 8 -2.94 -14.67 -18.29
N THR A 9 -4.27 -14.84 -18.38
CA THR A 9 -5.13 -14.05 -19.28
C THR A 9 -5.08 -12.54 -18.99
N LEU A 10 -4.82 -12.13 -17.76
CA LEU A 10 -4.63 -10.72 -17.42
C LEU A 10 -3.26 -10.22 -17.90
N PHE A 11 -2.20 -10.99 -17.67
CA PHE A 11 -0.87 -10.66 -18.20
C PHE A 11 -0.91 -10.51 -19.72
N ASP A 12 -1.58 -11.42 -20.43
CA ASP A 12 -1.65 -11.39 -21.90
C ASP A 12 -2.34 -10.10 -22.38
N LYS A 13 -3.50 -9.75 -21.80
CA LYS A 13 -4.23 -8.51 -22.14
C LYS A 13 -3.39 -7.26 -21.91
N LEU A 14 -2.74 -7.16 -20.76
CA LEU A 14 -1.92 -5.99 -20.42
C LEU A 14 -0.65 -5.94 -21.27
N SER A 15 -0.05 -7.09 -21.58
CA SER A 15 1.14 -7.17 -22.44
C SER A 15 0.83 -6.73 -23.87
N SER A 16 -0.32 -7.15 -24.41
CA SER A 16 -0.77 -6.71 -25.73
C SER A 16 -1.07 -5.20 -25.76
N HIS A 17 -1.69 -4.66 -24.71
CA HIS A 17 -2.07 -3.26 -24.65
C HIS A 17 -0.86 -2.32 -24.44
N TYR A 18 0.01 -2.64 -23.48
CA TYR A 18 1.18 -1.81 -23.15
C TYR A 18 2.41 -2.08 -24.02
N ARG A 19 2.40 -3.15 -24.83
CA ARG A 19 3.57 -3.67 -25.57
C ARG A 19 4.75 -4.04 -24.67
N GLN A 20 4.47 -4.24 -23.38
CA GLN A 20 5.42 -4.62 -22.34
C GLN A 20 4.70 -5.53 -21.36
N LYS A 21 5.36 -6.58 -20.89
CA LYS A 21 4.78 -7.50 -19.90
C LYS A 21 5.04 -6.96 -18.49
N PRO A 22 4.02 -6.47 -17.77
CA PRO A 22 4.23 -6.04 -16.39
C PRO A 22 4.57 -7.23 -15.49
N THR A 23 5.36 -7.00 -14.46
CA THR A 23 5.63 -8.00 -13.42
C THR A 23 4.43 -8.14 -12.47
N ALA A 24 4.40 -9.21 -11.68
CA ALA A 24 3.35 -9.39 -10.68
C ALA A 24 3.38 -8.28 -9.62
N GLU A 25 4.57 -7.84 -9.23
CA GLU A 25 4.79 -6.75 -8.29
C GLU A 25 4.32 -5.41 -8.85
N GLU A 26 4.59 -5.11 -10.13
CA GLU A 26 4.09 -3.89 -10.77
C GLU A 26 2.55 -3.84 -10.78
N LEU A 27 1.89 -4.97 -11.06
CA LEU A 27 0.43 -5.07 -10.96
C LEU A 27 -0.06 -4.86 -9.54
N LEU A 28 0.59 -5.51 -8.57
CA LEU A 28 0.25 -5.36 -7.15
C LEU A 28 0.36 -3.89 -6.72
N TYR A 29 1.46 -3.22 -7.05
CA TYR A 29 1.68 -1.83 -6.67
C TYR A 29 0.70 -0.88 -7.36
N TYR A 30 0.42 -1.08 -8.65
CA TYR A 30 -0.59 -0.29 -9.35
C TYR A 30 -1.98 -0.43 -8.69
N ILE A 31 -2.40 -1.67 -8.39
CA ILE A 31 -3.67 -1.94 -7.70
C ILE A 31 -3.69 -1.27 -6.33
N TYR A 32 -2.58 -1.35 -5.60
CA TYR A 32 -2.45 -0.72 -4.28
C TYR A 32 -2.63 0.80 -4.39
N ALA A 33 -1.98 1.45 -5.35
CA ALA A 33 -2.14 2.88 -5.60
C ALA A 33 -3.59 3.25 -5.93
N ALA A 34 -4.25 2.49 -6.81
CA ALA A 34 -5.64 2.71 -7.17
C ALA A 34 -6.57 2.63 -5.94
N PHE A 35 -6.39 1.64 -5.08
CA PHE A 35 -7.18 1.48 -3.86
C PHE A 35 -6.90 2.52 -2.78
N TYR A 36 -5.79 3.26 -2.85
CA TYR A 36 -5.49 4.39 -1.96
C TYR A 36 -5.83 5.76 -2.57
N SER A 37 -6.34 5.80 -3.79
CA SER A 37 -6.87 7.03 -4.37
C SER A 37 -8.20 7.41 -3.71
N ASN A 38 -8.25 8.61 -3.13
CA ASN A 38 -9.50 9.17 -2.58
C ASN A 38 -10.57 9.29 -3.67
N ILE A 39 -10.18 9.70 -4.89
CA ILE A 39 -11.10 9.78 -6.03
C ILE A 39 -11.72 8.41 -6.33
N TYR A 40 -10.93 7.33 -6.31
CA TYR A 40 -11.46 5.97 -6.53
C TYR A 40 -12.44 5.57 -5.42
N ARG A 41 -12.06 5.79 -4.16
CA ARG A 41 -12.89 5.43 -2.99
C ARG A 41 -14.21 6.19 -2.95
N GLU A 42 -14.20 7.48 -3.29
CA GLU A 42 -15.39 8.32 -3.34
C GLU A 42 -16.27 7.97 -4.54
N THR A 43 -15.68 7.83 -5.73
CA THR A 43 -16.41 7.53 -6.97
C THR A 43 -17.14 6.20 -6.90
N TYR A 44 -16.54 5.18 -6.29
CA TYR A 44 -17.11 3.83 -6.22
C TYR A 44 -17.64 3.44 -4.83
N ALA A 45 -17.83 4.41 -3.93
CA ALA A 45 -18.17 4.17 -2.52
C ALA A 45 -19.34 3.19 -2.33
N GLU A 46 -20.45 3.37 -3.06
CA GLU A 46 -21.62 2.51 -2.94
C GLU A 46 -21.36 1.08 -3.45
N PHE A 47 -20.56 0.93 -4.51
CA PHE A 47 -20.20 -0.40 -5.03
C PHE A 47 -19.23 -1.14 -4.09
N LEU A 48 -18.28 -0.42 -3.50
CA LEU A 48 -17.30 -0.96 -2.55
C LEU A 48 -17.95 -1.50 -1.26
N LYS A 49 -19.15 -1.02 -0.91
CA LYS A 49 -19.92 -1.52 0.24
C LYS A 49 -20.63 -2.85 -0.03
N ILE A 50 -20.89 -3.17 -1.30
CA ILE A 50 -21.81 -4.26 -1.68
C ILE A 50 -21.08 -5.47 -2.25
N ASP A 51 -20.01 -5.26 -3.02
CA ASP A 51 -19.29 -6.33 -3.73
C ASP A 51 -17.78 -6.08 -3.74
N PHE A 52 -17.00 -7.05 -4.24
CA PHE A 52 -15.56 -6.95 -4.36
C PHE A 52 -15.12 -5.76 -5.25
N PRO A 53 -14.03 -5.07 -4.89
CA PRO A 53 -13.53 -3.93 -5.64
C PRO A 53 -13.06 -4.35 -7.03
N ARG A 54 -13.35 -3.51 -8.03
CA ARG A 54 -12.88 -3.67 -9.41
C ARG A 54 -11.87 -2.59 -9.74
N VAL A 55 -10.73 -2.97 -10.32
CA VAL A 55 -9.63 -2.05 -10.60
C VAL A 55 -9.65 -1.64 -12.07
N PRO A 56 -9.82 -0.34 -12.39
CA PRO A 56 -9.61 0.14 -13.75
C PRO A 56 -8.11 0.21 -14.06
N PHE A 57 -7.73 -0.35 -15.21
CA PHE A 57 -6.38 -0.19 -15.76
C PHE A 57 -6.37 0.99 -16.73
N THR A 58 -5.46 1.94 -16.49
CA THR A 58 -5.24 3.05 -17.41
C THR A 58 -4.76 2.54 -18.77
N ALA A 59 -5.16 3.22 -19.84
CA ALA A 59 -4.66 2.92 -21.17
C ALA A 59 -3.21 3.41 -21.38
N ASP A 60 -2.75 4.37 -20.58
CA ASP A 60 -1.42 4.97 -20.66
C ASP A 60 -0.41 4.21 -19.77
N TYR A 61 0.60 3.62 -20.40
CA TYR A 61 1.64 2.85 -19.71
C TYR A 61 2.52 3.71 -18.79
N ASP A 62 2.79 4.96 -19.16
CA ASP A 62 3.58 5.86 -18.32
C ASP A 62 2.80 6.23 -17.05
N LEU A 63 1.49 6.42 -17.18
CA LEU A 63 0.62 6.62 -16.02
C LEU A 63 0.54 5.34 -15.16
N PHE A 64 0.46 4.15 -15.78
CA PHE A 64 0.55 2.87 -15.05
C PHE A 64 1.83 2.80 -14.21
N GLY A 65 2.99 3.10 -14.82
CA GLY A 65 4.27 3.10 -14.13
C GLY A 65 4.36 4.14 -13.01
N LYS A 66 3.84 5.36 -13.21
CA LYS A 66 3.79 6.41 -12.18
C LYS A 66 2.94 5.99 -10.98
N LEU A 67 1.75 5.43 -11.23
CA LEU A 67 0.88 4.93 -10.16
C LEU A 67 1.53 3.73 -9.45
N GLY A 68 2.16 2.82 -10.19
CA GLY A 68 2.91 1.70 -9.62
C GLY A 68 4.03 2.17 -8.67
N LYS A 69 4.76 3.24 -9.00
CA LYS A 69 5.78 3.81 -8.11
C LYS A 69 5.18 4.33 -6.80
N LEU A 70 4.09 5.10 -6.86
CA LEU A 70 3.38 5.57 -5.65
C LEU A 70 2.84 4.41 -4.82
N GLY A 71 2.29 3.38 -5.47
CA GLY A 71 1.83 2.18 -4.80
C GLY A 71 2.95 1.43 -4.09
N LYS A 72 4.13 1.33 -4.71
CA LYS A 72 5.32 0.75 -4.09
C LYS A 72 5.75 1.55 -2.86
N GLU A 73 5.78 2.88 -2.96
CA GLU A 73 6.10 3.75 -1.82
C GLU A 73 5.15 3.51 -0.64
N LEU A 74 3.84 3.40 -0.91
CA LEU A 74 2.84 3.06 0.11
C LEU A 74 3.06 1.67 0.71
N VAL A 75 3.35 0.65 -0.11
CA VAL A 75 3.66 -0.70 0.38
C VAL A 75 4.91 -0.69 1.26
N ASP A 76 5.97 0.00 0.85
CA ASP A 76 7.20 0.10 1.62
C ASP A 76 6.99 0.82 2.96
N LEU A 77 6.14 1.87 2.98
CA LEU A 77 5.72 2.54 4.22
C LEU A 77 4.94 1.60 5.13
N HIS A 78 3.91 0.91 4.62
CA HIS A 78 3.07 0.02 5.43
C HIS A 78 3.78 -1.25 5.89
N LEU A 79 4.86 -1.65 5.23
CA LEU A 79 5.72 -2.76 5.65
C LEU A 79 6.91 -2.33 6.52
N LEU A 80 6.99 -1.05 6.89
CA LEU A 80 8.11 -0.47 7.65
C LEU A 80 9.49 -0.64 6.98
N LYS A 81 9.51 -0.73 5.65
CA LYS A 81 10.74 -0.87 4.84
C LYS A 81 11.21 0.45 4.26
N SER A 82 10.35 1.47 4.23
CA SER A 82 10.67 2.76 3.65
C SER A 82 11.75 3.49 4.48
N PRO A 83 12.82 4.00 3.84
CA PRO A 83 13.80 4.86 4.49
C PRO A 83 13.18 6.14 5.07
N ALA A 84 12.01 6.57 4.57
CA ALA A 84 11.29 7.74 5.09
C ALA A 84 10.84 7.57 6.55
N LEU A 85 10.84 6.34 7.08
CA LEU A 85 10.55 6.05 8.48
C LEU A 85 11.78 6.18 9.38
N ASN A 86 12.94 6.59 8.84
CA ASN A 86 14.16 6.79 9.59
C ASN A 86 14.54 8.28 9.65
N PRO A 87 14.66 8.88 10.85
CA PRO A 87 14.41 8.28 12.16
C PRO A 87 12.90 8.04 12.43
N PRO A 88 12.53 7.09 13.29
CA PRO A 88 11.13 6.78 13.58
C PRO A 88 10.44 7.95 14.27
N VAL A 89 9.17 8.17 13.92
CA VAL A 89 8.30 9.23 14.48
C VAL A 89 8.15 9.07 15.99
N ALA A 90 8.03 7.82 16.46
CA ALA A 90 7.97 7.49 17.87
C ALA A 90 9.17 6.62 18.24
N LYS A 91 9.85 7.00 19.33
CA LYS A 91 10.88 6.19 19.96
C LYS A 91 10.30 5.53 21.20
N TYR A 92 10.79 4.34 21.48
CA TYR A 92 10.57 3.70 22.77
C TYR A 92 11.18 4.55 23.90
N GLN A 93 10.44 4.74 25.00
CA GLN A 93 10.80 5.65 26.11
C GLN A 93 10.82 4.98 27.49
N GLY A 94 10.64 3.67 27.58
CA GLY A 94 10.72 2.99 28.89
C GLY A 94 12.17 2.75 29.33
N SER A 95 12.34 2.59 30.63
CA SER A 95 13.63 2.51 31.31
C SER A 95 13.72 1.32 32.28
N GLY A 96 12.85 0.32 32.14
CA GLY A 96 12.74 -0.81 33.07
C GLY A 96 13.31 -2.11 32.50
N ASP A 97 13.62 -3.06 33.38
CA ASP A 97 13.98 -4.43 32.98
C ASP A 97 12.75 -5.25 32.55
N ASN A 98 11.54 -4.77 32.86
CA ASN A 98 10.26 -5.41 32.55
C ASN A 98 9.24 -4.38 32.05
N ASP A 99 9.33 -4.10 30.76
CA ASP A 99 8.58 -3.05 30.06
C ASP A 99 7.14 -3.47 29.70
N ARG A 100 6.46 -4.13 30.65
CA ARG A 100 5.10 -4.58 30.48
C ARG A 100 4.14 -3.39 30.61
N ILE A 101 3.60 -2.95 29.49
CA ILE A 101 2.49 -1.99 29.45
C ILE A 101 1.24 -2.69 30.02
N GLU A 102 0.77 -2.29 31.21
CA GLU A 102 -0.52 -2.77 31.74
C GLU A 102 -1.70 -1.94 31.21
N LYS A 103 -1.49 -0.63 31.05
CA LYS A 103 -2.51 0.30 30.55
C LYS A 103 -1.86 1.44 29.78
N ILE A 104 -2.28 1.60 28.53
CA ILE A 104 -1.84 2.69 27.67
C ILE A 104 -2.33 4.03 28.26
N THR A 105 -1.42 4.95 28.54
CA THR A 105 -1.71 6.28 29.10
C THR A 105 -0.94 7.36 28.35
N TYR A 106 -1.64 8.37 27.85
CA TYR A 106 -1.02 9.57 27.29
C TYR A 106 -0.74 10.59 28.41
N LYS A 107 0.51 11.02 28.54
CA LYS A 107 0.90 12.14 29.40
C LYS A 107 1.11 13.39 28.54
N GLU A 108 0.20 14.35 28.67
CA GLU A 108 0.18 15.57 27.88
C GLU A 108 1.42 16.45 28.11
N ASP A 109 1.84 16.62 29.37
CA ASP A 109 3.03 17.40 29.75
C ASP A 109 4.32 16.91 29.05
N GLU A 110 4.37 15.62 28.74
CA GLU A 110 5.52 14.98 28.10
C GLU A 110 5.28 14.72 26.61
N GLN A 111 4.05 14.92 26.12
CA GLN A 111 3.53 14.50 24.83
C GLN A 111 3.85 13.04 24.46
N ARG A 112 3.73 12.13 25.43
CA ARG A 112 4.17 10.73 25.32
C ARG A 112 3.08 9.75 25.69
N ILE A 113 3.11 8.59 25.02
CA ILE A 113 2.31 7.42 25.34
C ILE A 113 3.18 6.45 26.15
N TYR A 114 2.67 6.03 27.31
CA TYR A 114 3.24 5.03 28.20
C TYR A 114 2.33 3.82 28.31
#